data_AF-A0A1H9E994-F1
#
_entry.id   AF-A0A1H9E994-F1
#
_cell.length_a   1.000
_cell.length_b   1.000
_cell.length_c   1.000
_cell.angle_alpha   90.00
_cell.angle_beta   90.00
_cell.angle_gamma   90.00
#
_symmetry.space_group_name_H-M   'P 1'
#
loop_
_entity.id
_entity.type
_entity.pdbx_description
1 polymer ?
#
loop_
_entity_poly.entity_id
_entity_poly.type
_entity_poly.pdbx_seq_one_letter_code
_entity_poly.pdbx_strand_id
1 'polypeptide(L)' 'MNPIPIEARRELAKKSGIGDDYLYQVLTRRKPASLELCINLERESQRAITCEDLRPDIDWAYLRGTAKATTTEQGAGHA' A
#
# COMPACT_ATOMS: atom_id res chain seq x y z
N MET A 1 -12.04 10.09 -5.90
CA MET A 1 -12.65 8.88 -6.50
C MET A 1 -12.06 7.69 -5.75
N ASN A 2 -12.90 6.84 -5.15
CA ASN A 2 -12.42 5.67 -4.40
C ASN A 2 -12.54 4.45 -5.33
N PRO A 3 -11.43 3.87 -5.80
CA PRO A 3 -11.44 2.83 -6.83
C PRO A 3 -11.94 1.48 -6.32
N ILE A 4 -12.18 1.32 -5.01
CA ILE A 4 -12.58 0.05 -4.41
C ILE A 4 -14.11 -0.05 -4.30
N PRO A 5 -14.72 -1.12 -4.87
CA PRO A 5 -16.14 -1.45 -4.71
C PRO A 5 -16.52 -1.51 -3.23
N ILE A 6 -17.75 -1.11 -2.89
CA ILE A 6 -18.21 -1.04 -1.49
C ILE A 6 -18.08 -2.41 -0.81
N GLU A 7 -18.35 -3.47 -1.56
CA GLU A 7 -18.32 -4.87 -1.15
C GLU A 7 -16.90 -5.31 -0.81
N ALA A 8 -15.90 -4.82 -1.55
CA ALA A 8 -14.49 -5.15 -1.36
C ALA A 8 -13.85 -4.36 -0.19
N ARG A 9 -14.46 -3.26 0.27
CA ARG A 9 -13.91 -2.43 1.36
C ARG A 9 -13.88 -3.16 2.69
N ARG A 10 -14.92 -3.92 3.01
CA ARG A 10 -14.98 -4.71 4.25
C ARG A 10 -13.88 -5.75 4.33
N GLU A 11 -13.71 -6.50 3.24
CA GLU A 11 -12.65 -7.50 3.16
C GLU A 11 -11.26 -6.85 3.21
N LEU A 12 -11.08 -5.70 2.55
CA LEU A 12 -9.82 -4.96 2.63
C LEU A 12 -9.53 -4.45 4.05
N ALA A 13 -10.52 -3.89 4.74
CA ALA A 13 -10.40 -3.41 6.11
C ALA A 13 -9.96 -4.56 7.03
N LYS A 14 -10.66 -5.70 6.92
CA LYS A 14 -10.35 -6.92 7.66
C LYS A 14 -8.94 -7.44 7.38
N LYS A 15 -8.53 -7.55 6.11
CA LYS A 15 -7.18 -7.99 5.72
C LYS A 15 -6.09 -7.03 6.20
N SER A 16 -6.40 -5.75 6.25
CA SER A 16 -5.48 -4.70 6.70
C SER A 16 -5.49 -4.52 8.23
N GLY A 17 -6.31 -5.29 8.96
CA GLY A 17 -6.39 -5.23 10.42
C GLY A 17 -7.02 -3.95 10.97
N ILE A 18 -7.84 -3.25 10.17
CA ILE A 18 -8.48 -1.99 10.55
C ILE A 18 -10.01 -2.07 10.47
N GLY A 19 -10.70 -1.12 11.11
CA GLY A 19 -12.15 -1.00 11.00
C GLY A 19 -12.62 -0.31 9.72
N ASP A 20 -13.84 -0.64 9.28
CA ASP A 20 -14.49 -0.10 8.07
C ASP A 20 -14.53 1.44 8.06
N ASP A 21 -14.92 2.06 9.18
CA ASP A 21 -14.98 3.53 9.33
C ASP A 21 -13.61 4.17 9.18
N TYR A 22 -12.57 3.52 9.71
CA TYR A 22 -11.21 4.03 9.59
C TYR A 22 -10.70 3.93 8.16
N LEU A 23 -10.98 2.81 7.48
CA LEU A 23 -10.71 2.68 6.05
C LEU A 23 -11.43 3.78 5.26
N TYR A 24 -12.70 4.06 5.55
CA TYR A 24 -13.44 5.14 4.89
C TYR A 24 -12.78 6.51 5.10
N GLN A 25 -12.37 6.84 6.32
CA GLN A 25 -11.67 8.11 6.62
C GLN A 25 -10.35 8.24 5.85
N VAL A 26 -9.61 7.14 5.71
CA VAL A 26 -8.37 7.07 4.93
C VAL A 26 -8.65 7.25 3.44
N LEU A 27 -9.61 6.52 2.86
CA LEU A 27 -9.95 6.60 1.43
C LEU A 27 -10.55 7.95 1.03
N THR A 28 -11.19 8.64 1.97
CA THR A 28 -11.69 10.01 1.78
C THR A 28 -10.68 11.10 2.14
N ARG A 29 -9.44 10.72 2.49
CA ARG A 29 -8.34 11.60 2.91
C ARG A 29 -8.69 12.51 4.09
N ARG A 30 -9.69 12.15 4.90
CA ARG A 30 -10.05 12.85 6.14
C ARG A 30 -9.02 12.61 7.24
N LYS A 31 -8.36 11.46 7.20
CA LYS A 31 -7.29 11.10 8.13
C LYS A 31 -6.12 10.49 7.36
N PRO A 32 -4.88 10.96 7.60
CA PRO A 32 -3.72 10.36 6.95
C PRO A 32 -3.53 8.93 7.46
N ALA A 33 -3.28 8.00 6.54
CA ALA A 33 -2.82 6.67 6.89
C ALA A 33 -1.37 6.72 7.40
N SER A 34 -1.05 5.83 8.36
CA SER A 34 0.35 5.57 8.71
C SER A 34 1.09 4.96 7.50
N LEU A 35 2.42 5.05 7.52
CA LEU A 35 3.26 4.47 6.45
C LEU A 35 3.05 2.97 6.30
N GLU A 36 3.04 2.26 7.44
CA GLU A 36 2.77 0.83 7.50
C GLU A 36 1.39 0.48 6.91
N LEU A 37 0.37 1.27 7.24
CA LEU A 37 -0.97 1.07 6.72
C LEU A 37 -1.04 1.34 5.21
N CYS A 38 -0.33 2.35 4.69
CA CYS A 38 -0.28 2.60 3.25
C CYS A 38 0.25 1.39 2.49
N ILE A 39 1.36 0.82 2.98
CA ILE A 39 2.00 -0.36 2.37
C ILE A 39 1.05 -1.56 2.43
N ASN A 40 0.43 -1.81 3.59
CA ASN A 40 -0.55 -2.90 3.74
C ASN A 40 -1.73 -2.71 2.80
N LEU A 41 -2.31 -1.50 2.72
CA LEU A 41 -3.44 -1.22 1.82
C LEU A 41 -3.06 -1.39 0.35
N GLU A 42 -1.90 -0.89 -0.10
CA GLU A 42 -1.43 -1.11 -1.48
C GLU A 42 -1.25 -2.59 -1.79
N ARG A 43 -0.68 -3.37 -0.84
CA ARG A 43 -0.46 -4.81 -1.00
C ARG A 43 -1.78 -5.58 -1.05
N GLU A 44 -2.65 -5.40 -0.07
CA GLU A 44 -3.91 -6.14 0.06
C GLU A 44 -4.93 -5.74 -1.01
N SER A 45 -4.86 -4.50 -1.51
CA SER A 45 -5.69 -4.03 -2.63
C SER A 45 -5.12 -4.35 -4.00
N GLN A 46 -3.97 -5.03 -4.09
CA GLN A 46 -3.27 -5.33 -5.34
C GLN A 46 -3.05 -4.07 -6.20
N ARG A 47 -2.61 -2.98 -5.56
CA ARG A 47 -2.37 -1.66 -6.18
C ARG A 47 -3.62 -0.95 -6.70
N ALA A 48 -4.82 -1.41 -6.34
CA ALA A 48 -6.04 -0.64 -6.61
C ALA A 48 -6.05 0.69 -5.84
N ILE A 49 -5.39 0.73 -4.68
CA ILE A 49 -5.01 1.96 -3.99
C ILE A 49 -3.49 2.02 -3.95
N THR A 50 -2.91 3.19 -4.19
CA THR A 50 -1.47 3.40 -4.13
C THR A 50 -1.04 4.14 -2.87
N CYS A 51 0.19 3.91 -2.42
CA CYS A 51 0.83 4.68 -1.36
C CYS A 51 0.88 6.17 -1.70
N GLU A 52 1.12 6.49 -2.97
CA GLU A 52 1.14 7.85 -3.54
C GLU A 52 -0.22 8.55 -3.41
N ASP A 53 -1.32 7.80 -3.58
CA ASP A 53 -2.66 8.30 -3.33
C ASP A 53 -2.94 8.49 -1.83
N LEU A 54 -2.52 7.56 -0.98
CA LEU A 54 -2.81 7.67 0.44
C LEU A 54 -2.01 8.77 1.14
N ARG A 55 -0.76 8.99 0.70
CA ARG A 55 0.20 9.93 1.28
C ARG A 55 0.92 10.70 0.18
N PRO A 56 0.24 11.71 -0.43
CA PRO A 56 0.86 12.55 -1.46
C PRO A 56 1.92 13.50 -0.88
N ASP A 57 1.97 13.63 0.45
CA ASP A 57 2.93 14.46 1.19
C ASP A 57 4.32 13.80 1.32
N ILE A 58 4.47 12.55 0.85
CA ILE A 58 5.71 11.78 0.92
C ILE A 58 6.29 11.61 -0.48
N ASP A 59 7.60 11.80 -0.61
CA ASP A 59 8.32 11.54 -1.85
C ASP A 59 8.57 10.04 -2.06
N TRP A 60 7.53 9.36 -2.57
CA TRP A 60 7.61 7.95 -2.92
C TRP A 60 8.55 7.67 -4.10
N ALA A 61 8.77 8.66 -4.99
CA ALA A 61 9.70 8.50 -6.10
C ALA A 61 11.13 8.37 -5.59
N TYR A 62 11.53 9.20 -4.62
CA TYR A 62 12.79 9.07 -3.91
C TYR A 62 12.89 7.72 -3.18
N LEU A 63 11.87 7.31 -2.43
CA LEU A 63 11.89 6.03 -1.70
C LEU A 63 12.04 4.81 -2.64
N ARG A 64 11.32 4.80 -3.77
CA ARG A 64 11.41 3.71 -4.75
C ARG A 64 12.74 3.73 -5.52
N GLY A 65 13.30 4.91 -5.78
CA GLY A 65 14.60 5.07 -6.44
C GLY A 65 15.82 4.78 -5.55
N THR A 66 15.63 4.73 -4.22
CA THR A 66 16.71 4.50 -3.24
C THR A 66 16.68 3.11 -2.62
N ALA A 67 15.72 2.26 -3.00
CA ALA A 67 15.73 0.86 -2.62
C ALA A 67 17.04 0.22 -3.11
N LYS A 68 17.88 -0.24 -2.17
CA LYS A 68 19.09 -0.99 -2.52
C LYS A 68 18.64 -2.19 -3.36
N ALA A 69 19.25 -2.36 -4.53
CA ALA A 69 19.12 -3.61 -5.27
C ALA A 69 19.51 -4.71 -4.30
N THR A 70 18.55 -5.55 -3.89
CA THR A 70 18.88 -6.83 -3.29
C THR A 70 19.63 -7.57 -4.38
N THR A 71 20.95 -7.55 -4.31
CA THR A 71 21.81 -8.41 -5.11
C THR A 71 21.38 -9.83 -4.78
N THR A 72 20.51 -10.39 -5.61
CA THR A 72 20.26 -11.83 -5.64
C THR A 72 21.54 -12.45 -6.20
N GLU A 73 22.51 -12.67 -5.32
CA GLU A 73 23.55 -13.67 -5.56
C GLU A 73 22.85 -15.04 -5.48
N GLN A 74 22.28 -15.50 -6.59
CA GLN A 74 22.02 -16.91 -6.82
C GLN A 74 22.77 -17.32 -8.09
N GLY A 75 23.82 -18.10 -7.87
CA GLY A 75 24.95 -18.29 -8.75
C GLY A 75 24.67 -19.04 -10.05
N ALA A 76 25.51 -18.73 -11.03
CA ALA A 76 25.80 -19.61 -12.13
C ALA A 76 26.67 -20.80 -11.64
N GLY A 77 26.21 -22.02 -11.94
CA GLY A 77 27.04 -23.19 -12.29
C GLY A 77 27.43 -24.19 -11.18
N HIS A 78 27.06 -25.47 -11.35
CA HIS A 78 28.01 -26.59 -11.47
C HIS A 78 27.33 -27.91 -11.92
N ALA A 79 27.99 -28.61 -12.86
CA ALA A 79 27.80 -29.97 -13.41
C ALA A 79 26.68 -30.19 -14.46
#